data_AF-A0A923QW70-F1
#
_entry.id   AF-A0A923QW70-F1
#
_cell.length_a   1.000
_cell.length_b   1.000
_cell.length_c   1.000
_cell.angle_alpha   90.00
_cell.angle_beta   90.00
_cell.angle_gamma   90.00
#
_symmetry.space_group_name_H-M   'P 1'
#
loop_
_entity.id
_entity.type
_entity.pdbx_description
1 polymer ?
#
loop_
_entity_poly.entity_id
_entity_poly.type
_entity_poly.pdbx_seq_one_letter_code
_entity_poly.pdbx_strand_id
1 'polypeptide(L)'
;MNTKEYNQAVEEYSGSVYRFAKKLLQDDDEAADIVQDSFLRLWENVVKVENEKVKSWLFTTAYRQALLRIKLKNRHADLNALDFMTYEMPNHDLKEVIEDCLAGLPEIQ
;
A
#
# COMPACT_ATOMS: atom_id res chain seq x y z
N MET A 1 24.34 -16.89 8.22
CA MET A 1 24.47 -17.03 6.76
C MET A 1 25.63 -16.15 6.25
N ASN A 2 26.35 -16.56 5.22
CA ASN A 2 27.42 -15.77 4.59
C ASN A 2 26.97 -15.20 3.22
N THR A 3 27.79 -14.36 2.59
CA THR A 3 27.45 -13.71 1.31
C THR A 3 27.15 -14.71 0.19
N LYS A 4 27.87 -15.84 0.14
CA LYS A 4 27.67 -16.86 -0.90
C LYS A 4 26.32 -17.57 -0.73
N GLU A 5 25.99 -17.93 0.51
CA GLU A 5 24.70 -18.54 0.85
C GLU A 5 23.53 -17.60 0.58
N TYR A 6 23.69 -16.31 0.88
CA TYR A 6 22.70 -15.28 0.54
C TYR A 6 22.47 -15.20 -0.97
N ASN A 7 23.55 -15.10 -1.76
CA ASN A 7 23.44 -15.02 -3.23
C ASN A 7 22.76 -16.27 -3.80
N GLN A 8 23.07 -17.46 -3.27
CA GLN A 8 22.40 -18.69 -3.65
C GLN A 8 20.90 -18.64 -3.32
N ALA A 9 20.53 -18.16 -2.14
CA ALA A 9 19.12 -17.99 -1.77
C ALA A 9 18.39 -16.99 -2.69
N VAL A 10 19.06 -15.91 -3.12
CA VAL A 10 18.51 -14.95 -4.08
C VAL A 10 18.25 -15.63 -5.42
N GLU A 11 19.23 -16.33 -5.98
CA GLU A 11 19.07 -17.04 -7.27
C GLU A 11 17.96 -18.10 -7.20
N GLU A 12 17.88 -18.85 -6.09
CA GLU A 12 16.93 -19.96 -5.95
C GLU A 12 15.50 -19.49 -5.66
N TYR A 13 15.33 -18.48 -4.80
CA TYR A 13 14.01 -18.13 -4.26
C TYR A 13 13.38 -16.88 -4.85
N SER A 14 14.15 -15.96 -5.45
CA SER A 14 13.61 -14.69 -5.98
C SER A 14 12.42 -14.88 -6.92
N GLY A 15 12.55 -15.73 -7.95
CA GLY A 15 11.46 -15.98 -8.89
C GLY A 15 10.24 -16.64 -8.25
N SER A 16 10.44 -17.47 -7.22
CA SER A 16 9.37 -18.15 -6.49
C SER A 16 8.59 -17.17 -5.61
N VAL A 17 9.31 -16.30 -4.88
CA VAL A 17 8.72 -15.25 -4.05
C VAL A 17 8.01 -14.22 -4.91
N TYR A 18 8.58 -13.84 -6.06
CA TYR A 18 7.95 -12.94 -7.02
C TYR A 18 6.61 -13.48 -7.52
N ARG A 19 6.57 -14.73 -8.02
CA ARG A 19 5.32 -15.34 -8.49
C ARG A 19 4.27 -15.43 -7.39
N PHE A 20 4.70 -15.70 -6.15
CA PHE A 20 3.82 -15.72 -4.99
C PHE A 20 3.24 -14.35 -4.66
N ALA A 21 4.09 -13.31 -4.60
CA ALA A 21 3.67 -11.94 -4.34
C ALA A 21 2.76 -11.41 -5.47
N LYS A 22 3.12 -11.64 -6.74
CA LYS A 22 2.32 -11.27 -7.92
C LYS A 22 0.93 -11.90 -7.88
N LYS A 23 0.81 -13.17 -7.49
CA LYS A 23 -0.49 -13.84 -7.35
C LYS A 23 -1.37 -13.19 -6.28
N LEU A 24 -0.76 -12.64 -5.23
CA LEU A 24 -1.48 -12.05 -4.11
C LEU A 24 -1.85 -10.58 -4.35
N LEU A 25 -0.99 -9.82 -5.03
CA LEU A 25 -1.16 -8.38 -5.27
C LEU A 25 -1.77 -8.03 -6.63
N GLN A 26 -1.65 -8.93 -7.61
CA GLN A 26 -2.02 -8.71 -9.01
C GLN A 26 -1.37 -7.47 -9.64
N ASP A 27 -0.17 -7.12 -9.18
CA ASP A 27 0.56 -5.91 -9.53
C ASP A 27 2.05 -6.27 -9.63
N ASP A 28 2.64 -5.97 -10.79
CA ASP A 28 4.00 -6.38 -11.13
C ASP A 28 5.07 -5.59 -10.37
N ASP A 29 4.87 -4.29 -10.22
CA ASP A 29 5.81 -3.40 -9.54
C ASP A 29 5.80 -3.66 -8.04
N GLU A 30 4.60 -3.77 -7.45
CA GLU A 30 4.44 -4.12 -6.03
C GLU A 30 5.02 -5.51 -5.70
N ALA A 31 4.91 -6.46 -6.62
CA ALA A 31 5.50 -7.79 -6.43
C ALA A 31 7.04 -7.74 -6.47
N ALA A 32 7.62 -6.93 -7.35
CA ALA A 32 9.07 -6.73 -7.42
C ALA A 32 9.59 -6.05 -6.14
N ASP A 33 8.89 -5.02 -5.65
CA ASP A 33 9.19 -4.34 -4.38
C ASP A 33 9.19 -5.30 -3.19
N ILE A 34 8.17 -6.17 -3.08
CA ILE A 34 8.11 -7.14 -1.98
C ILE A 34 9.29 -8.11 -2.00
N VAL A 35 9.72 -8.55 -3.19
CA VAL A 35 10.90 -9.41 -3.32
C VAL A 35 12.12 -8.66 -2.81
N GLN A 36 12.35 -7.44 -3.29
CA GLN A 36 13.49 -6.63 -2.87
C GLN A 36 13.51 -6.42 -1.35
N ASP A 37 12.40 -5.97 -0.76
CA ASP A 37 12.26 -5.75 0.67
C ASP A 37 12.49 -7.04 1.48
N SER A 38 11.97 -8.18 1.01
CA SER A 38 12.10 -9.45 1.70
C SER A 38 13.57 -9.90 1.78
N PHE A 39 14.31 -9.74 0.69
CA PHE A 39 15.74 -10.07 0.65
C PHE A 39 16.59 -9.05 1.40
N LEU A 40 16.24 -7.77 1.37
CA LEU A 40 16.90 -6.74 2.20
C LEU A 40 16.77 -7.07 3.70
N ARG A 41 15.56 -7.39 4.15
CA ARG A 41 15.31 -7.81 5.55
C ARG A 41 16.03 -9.10 5.91
N LEU A 42 16.16 -10.04 4.96
CA LEU A 42 16.93 -11.26 5.15
C LEU A 42 18.41 -10.94 5.37
N TRP A 43 18.97 -10.00 4.58
CA TRP A 43 20.34 -9.54 4.73
C TRP A 43 20.59 -8.90 6.10
N GLU A 44 19.67 -8.05 6.57
CA GLU A 44 19.75 -7.45 7.91
C GLU A 44 19.69 -8.50 9.05
N ASN A 45 19.01 -9.62 8.82
CA ASN A 45 18.83 -10.70 9.80
C ASN A 45 19.68 -11.95 9.51
N VAL A 46 20.69 -11.81 8.65
CA VAL A 46 21.55 -12.89 8.15
C VAL A 46 22.22 -13.74 9.25
N VAL A 47 22.43 -13.17 10.44
CA VAL A 47 23.00 -13.85 11.61
C VAL A 47 21.96 -14.70 12.35
N LYS A 48 20.69 -14.30 12.31
CA LYS A 48 19.60 -14.92 13.09
C LYS A 48 18.85 -15.99 12.32
N VAL A 49 18.84 -15.90 10.99
CA VAL A 49 18.13 -16.86 10.14
C VAL A 49 19.06 -18.02 9.79
N GLU A 50 18.69 -19.21 10.26
CA GLU A 50 19.33 -20.46 9.85
C GLU A 50 19.09 -20.70 8.35
N ASN A 51 20.13 -21.16 7.64
CA ASN A 51 20.09 -21.34 6.19
C ASN A 51 18.91 -22.25 5.74
N GLU A 52 18.67 -23.34 6.49
CA GLU A 52 17.57 -24.29 6.24
C GLU A 52 16.17 -23.66 6.31
N LYS A 53 16.03 -22.53 7.03
CA LYS A 53 14.76 -21.83 7.24
C LYS A 53 14.59 -20.61 6.33
N VAL A 54 15.57 -20.29 5.47
CA VAL A 54 15.53 -19.09 4.60
C VAL A 54 14.28 -19.09 3.71
N LYS A 55 13.95 -20.23 3.11
CA LYS A 55 12.77 -20.35 2.25
C LYS A 55 11.49 -20.00 3.01
N SER A 56 11.19 -20.70 4.11
CA SER A 56 9.96 -20.46 4.88
C SER A 56 9.90 -19.05 5.46
N TRP A 57 11.05 -18.50 5.86
CA TRP A 57 11.18 -17.14 6.35
C TRP A 57 10.86 -16.10 5.27
N LEU A 58 11.39 -16.27 4.04
CA LEU A 58 11.13 -15.38 2.91
C LEU A 58 9.64 -15.35 2.55
N PHE A 59 8.99 -16.51 2.43
CA PHE A 59 7.56 -16.58 2.11
C PHE A 59 6.69 -15.96 3.22
N THR A 60 7.06 -16.16 4.49
CA THR A 60 6.35 -15.54 5.62
C THR A 60 6.48 -14.02 5.60
N THR A 61 7.69 -13.52 5.33
CA THR A 61 7.97 -12.07 5.26
C THR A 61 7.22 -11.43 4.09
N ALA A 62 7.32 -12.02 2.89
CA ALA A 62 6.62 -11.56 1.71
C ALA A 62 5.10 -11.54 1.90
N TYR A 63 4.54 -12.60 2.52
CA TYR A 63 3.10 -12.66 2.81
C TYR A 63 2.64 -11.53 3.75
N ARG A 64 3.39 -11.28 4.83
CA ARG A 64 3.07 -10.19 5.78
C ARG A 64 3.13 -8.82 5.10
N GLN A 65 4.13 -8.58 4.25
CA GLN A 65 4.23 -7.33 3.50
C GLN A 65 3.09 -7.18 2.49
N ALA A 66 2.75 -8.24 1.76
CA ALA A 66 1.64 -8.22 0.81
C ALA A 66 0.30 -7.94 1.48
N LEU A 67 0.03 -8.57 2.64
CA LEU A 67 -1.16 -8.28 3.43
C LEU A 67 -1.22 -6.82 3.88
N LEU A 68 -0.09 -6.24 4.29
CA LEU A 68 -0.03 -4.83 4.65
C LEU A 68 -0.37 -3.93 3.46
N ARG A 69 0.20 -4.19 2.28
CA ARG A 69 -0.09 -3.46 1.04
C ARG A 69 -1.57 -3.58 0.67
N ILE A 70 -2.15 -4.77 0.73
CA ILE A 70 -3.59 -4.99 0.47
C ILE A 70 -4.45 -4.19 1.46
N LYS A 71 -4.13 -4.23 2.75
CA LYS A 71 -4.88 -3.49 3.78
C LYS A 71 -4.80 -1.97 3.54
N LEU A 72 -3.63 -1.47 3.13
CA LEU A 72 -3.45 -0.07 2.79
C LEU A 72 -4.22 0.31 1.52
N LYS A 73 -4.16 -0.51 0.46
CA LYS A 73 -4.94 -0.30 -0.78
C LYS A 73 -6.44 -0.27 -0.48
N ASN A 74 -6.95 -1.21 0.32
CA ASN A 74 -8.37 -1.24 0.71
C ASN A 74 -8.78 0.00 1.50
N ARG A 75 -7.97 0.44 2.47
CA ARG A 75 -8.26 1.68 3.22
C ARG A 75 -8.28 2.92 2.32
N HIS A 76 -7.38 3.00 1.34
CA HIS A 76 -7.41 4.09 0.37
C HIS A 76 -8.63 3.99 -0.57
N ALA A 77 -9.03 2.77 -0.96
CA ALA A 77 -10.25 2.56 -1.72
C ALA A 77 -11.49 3.01 -0.93
N ASP A 78 -11.57 2.72 0.37
CA ASP A 78 -12.66 3.16 1.24
C ASP A 78 -12.70 4.70 1.37
N LEU A 79 -11.54 5.34 1.51
CA LEU A 79 -11.44 6.82 1.55
C LEU A 79 -11.82 7.45 0.20
N ASN A 80 -11.36 6.89 -0.91
CA ASN A 80 -11.71 7.36 -2.25
C ASN A 80 -13.21 7.16 -2.52
N ALA A 81 -13.81 6.06 -2.08
CA ALA A 81 -15.25 5.82 -2.18
C ALA A 81 -16.06 6.87 -1.41
N LEU A 82 -15.57 7.33 -0.25
CA LEU A 82 -16.17 8.43 0.50
C LEU A 82 -16.07 9.77 -0.27
N ASP A 83 -14.96 9.99 -0.97
CA ASP A 83 -14.73 11.17 -1.83
C ASP A 83 -15.68 11.17 -3.06
N PHE A 84 -16.01 10.00 -3.60
CA PHE A 84 -17.03 9.85 -4.65
C PHE A 84 -18.47 10.03 -4.14
N MET A 85 -18.74 9.77 -2.86
CA MET A 85 -20.06 9.99 -2.25
C MET A 85 -20.31 11.46 -1.84
N THR A 86 -19.31 12.34 -1.94
CA THR A 86 -19.40 13.75 -1.49
C THR A 86 -19.76 14.77 -2.57
N TYR A 87 -20.24 14.34 -3.74
CA TYR A 87 -20.90 15.20 -4.75
C TYR A 87 -22.17 14.49 -5.24
N GLU A 88 -23.40 15.02 -5.19
CA GLU A 88 -23.87 16.40 -5.32
C GLU A 88 -24.82 16.80 -4.17
N MET A 89 -24.45 17.83 -3.40
CA MET A 89 -25.47 18.67 -2.75
C MET A 89 -25.94 19.67 -3.82
N PRO A 90 -27.23 19.71 -4.20
CA PRO A 90 -27.73 20.76 -5.05
C PRO A 90 -27.59 22.07 -4.28
N ASN A 91 -26.80 22.98 -4.84
CA ASN A 91 -26.46 24.27 -4.25
C ASN A 91 -27.66 25.25 -4.39
N HIS A 92 -28.87 24.84 -3.99
CA HIS A 92 -30.08 25.62 -4.25
C HIS A 92 -30.29 26.74 -3.22
N ASP A 93 -29.80 26.59 -1.98
CA ASP A 93 -30.14 27.56 -0.93
C ASP A 93 -29.06 28.62 -0.71
N LEU A 94 -27.82 28.39 -1.14
CA LEU A 94 -26.72 29.29 -0.79
C LEU A 94 -26.86 30.66 -1.48
N LYS A 95 -27.36 30.67 -2.71
CA LYS A 95 -27.47 31.91 -3.50
C LYS A 95 -28.64 32.78 -3.02
N GLU A 96 -29.76 32.16 -2.68
CA GLU A 96 -30.95 32.83 -2.15
C GLU A 96 -30.68 33.42 -0.76
N VAL A 97 -30.02 32.67 0.12
CA VAL A 97 -29.61 33.15 1.44
C VAL A 97 -28.61 34.30 1.37
N ILE A 98 -27.68 34.28 0.40
CA ILE A 98 -26.74 35.38 0.18
C ILE A 98 -27.46 36.63 -0.33
N GLU A 99 -28.42 36.48 -1.25
CA GLU A 99 -29.21 37.61 -1.78
C GLU A 99 -30.09 38.26 -0.69
N ASP A 100 -30.74 37.46 0.15
CA ASP A 100 -31.51 37.96 1.29
C ASP A 100 -30.63 38.73 2.29
N CYS A 101 -29.43 38.22 2.56
CA CYS A 101 -28.49 38.88 3.47
C CYS A 101 -27.90 40.16 2.86
N LEU A 102 -27.69 40.21 1.54
CA LEU A 102 -27.26 41.41 0.83
C LEU A 102 -28.36 42.49 0.82
N ALA A 103 -29.63 42.09 0.69
CA ALA A 103 -30.77 43.01 0.73
C ALA A 103 -31.01 43.63 2.12
N GLY A 104 -30.57 42.95 3.18
CA GLY A 104 -30.67 43.43 4.56
C GLY A 104 -29.54 44.35 5.02
N LEU A 105 -28.53 44.63 4.18
CA LEU A 105 -27.44 45.53 4.56
C LEU A 105 -27.88 47.00 4.44
N PRO A 106 -27.74 47.81 5.51
CA PRO A 106 -28.00 49.25 5.42
C PRO A 106 -26.99 49.91 4.47
N GLU A 107 -27.47 50.86 3.65
CA GLU A 107 -26.60 51.63 2.74
C GLU A 107 -25.49 52.30 3.55
N ILE A 108 -24.25 52.01 3.17
CA ILE A 108 -23.07 52.65 3.75
C ILE A 108 -23.11 54.11 3.32
N GLN A 109 -23.28 55.00 4.31
CA GLN A 109 -23.35 56.45 4.12
C GLN A 109 -22.01 57.07 3.72
#